data_AF-A0A2N1RER0-F1
#
_entry.id   AF-A0A2N1RER0-F1
#
_cell.length_a   1.000
_cell.length_b   1.000
_cell.length_c   1.000
_cell.angle_alpha   90.00
_cell.angle_beta   90.00
_cell.angle_gamma   90.00
#
_symmetry.space_group_name_H-M   'P 1'
#
loop_
_entity.id
_entity.type
_entity.pdbx_description
1 polymer ?
#
loop_
_entity_poly.entity_id
_entity_poly.type
_entity_poly.pdbx_seq_one_letter_code
_entity_poly.pdbx_strand_id
1 'polypeptide(L)' 'MIPVQKVPITDQVVDKIKTSIIEGTFEESRKLPSEQSLCESLNVSRSTLREAFRVLQTKGFVELKPGRGA' A
#
# COMPACT_ATOMS: atom_id res chain seq x y z
N MET A 1 17.25 24.64 14.79
CA MET A 1 17.35 23.35 14.07
C MET A 1 15.94 22.80 13.97
N ILE A 2 15.38 22.65 12.76
CA ILE A 2 14.03 22.09 12.59
C ILE A 2 14.15 20.57 12.78
N PRO A 3 13.39 19.94 13.70
CA PRO A 3 13.46 18.50 13.91
C PRO A 3 12.88 17.77 12.70
N VAL A 4 13.63 16.81 12.16
CA VAL A 4 13.15 15.90 11.12
C VAL A 4 12.21 14.90 11.78
N GLN A 5 10.91 14.97 11.44
CA GLN A 5 9.93 14.01 11.93
C GLN A 5 10.17 12.64 11.30
N LYS A 6 10.15 11.58 12.11
CA LYS A 6 10.18 10.20 11.61
C LYS A 6 8.86 9.92 10.91
N VAL A 7 8.93 9.62 9.61
CA VAL A 7 7.75 9.24 8.83
C VAL A 7 7.22 7.89 9.34
N PRO A 8 5.93 7.78 9.70
CA PRO A 8 5.31 6.51 10.08
C PRO A 8 5.55 5.43 9.03
N ILE A 9 5.71 4.18 9.46
CA ILE A 9 5.92 3.04 8.54
C ILE A 9 4.75 2.95 7.54
N THR A 10 3.51 3.19 7.99
CA THR A 10 2.33 3.24 7.14
C THR A 10 2.47 4.25 6.00
N ASP A 11 2.94 5.47 6.29
CA ASP A 11 3.09 6.52 5.28
C ASP A 11 4.19 6.16 4.27
N GLN A 12 5.29 5.53 4.72
CA GLN A 12 6.33 5.01 3.83
C GLN A 12 5.77 3.93 2.89
N VAL A 13 4.91 3.04 3.40
CA VAL A 13 4.25 1.99 2.59
C VAL A 13 3.28 2.62 1.58
N VAL A 14 2.50 3.64 1.99
CA VAL A 14 1.61 4.39 1.10
C VAL A 14 2.40 4.98 -0.05
N ASP A 15 3.48 5.70 0.23
CA ASP A 15 4.28 6.35 -0.81
C ASP A 15 4.95 5.33 -1.73
N LYS A 16 5.45 4.21 -1.19
CA LYS A 16 6.05 3.15 -2.00
C LYS A 16 5.05 2.53 -2.97
N ILE A 17 3.88 2.13 -2.47
CA ILE A 17 2.83 1.52 -3.30
C ILE A 17 2.30 2.53 -4.31
N LYS A 18 2.03 3.76 -3.89
CA LYS A 18 1.61 4.86 -4.79
C LYS A 18 2.60 5.05 -5.93
N THR A 19 3.89 5.11 -5.62
CA THR A 19 4.95 5.28 -6.62
C THR A 19 4.94 4.13 -7.61
N SER A 20 4.88 2.88 -7.14
CA SER A 20 4.78 1.70 -8.00
C SER A 20 3.52 1.66 -8.87
N ILE A 21 2.39 2.21 -8.39
CA ILE A 21 1.17 2.38 -9.20
C ILE A 21 1.43 3.43 -10.31
N ILE A 22 1.98 4.58 -9.97
CA ILE A 22 2.26 5.68 -10.93
C ILE A 22 3.29 5.25 -11.98
N GLU A 23 4.30 4.47 -11.59
CA GLU A 23 5.31 3.91 -12.48
C GLU A 23 4.76 2.77 -13.37
N GLY A 24 3.49 2.39 -13.21
CA GLY A 24 2.87 1.31 -13.98
C GLY A 24 3.41 -0.08 -13.63
N THR A 25 4.07 -0.23 -12.47
CA THR A 25 4.55 -1.54 -11.99
C THR A 25 3.36 -2.47 -11.71
N PHE A 26 2.23 -1.89 -11.31
CA PHE A 26 0.96 -2.59 -11.24
C PHE A 26 0.14 -2.15 -12.47
N GLU A 27 0.00 -3.03 -13.46
CA GLU A 27 -0.89 -2.77 -14.59
C GLU A 27 -2.29 -2.44 -14.04
N GLU A 28 -2.86 -1.30 -14.44
CA GLU A 28 -4.14 -0.77 -13.94
C GLU A 28 -5.33 -1.76 -14.09
N SER A 29 -5.18 -2.75 -14.98
CA SER A 29 -6.15 -3.81 -15.25
C SER A 29 -5.84 -5.15 -14.57
N ARG A 30 -4.66 -5.29 -13.93
CA ARG A 30 -4.30 -6.48 -13.16
C ARG A 30 -4.55 -6.28 -11.68
N LYS A 31 -5.03 -7.34 -11.05
CA LYS A 31 -5.17 -7.41 -9.59
C LYS A 31 -3.81 -7.10 -8.96
N LEU A 32 -3.82 -6.25 -7.93
CA LEU A 32 -2.68 -6.12 -7.03
C LEU A 32 -2.28 -7.51 -6.52
N PRO A 33 -0.98 -7.75 -6.24
CA PRO A 33 -0.56 -8.96 -5.56
C PRO A 33 -1.31 -9.13 -4.24
N SER A 34 -1.39 -10.37 -3.76
CA SER A 34 -2.08 -10.65 -2.49
C SER A 34 -1.49 -9.82 -1.34
N GLU A 35 -2.31 -9.52 -0.32
CA GLU A 35 -1.83 -8.83 0.89
C GLU A 35 -0.60 -9.54 1.48
N GLN A 36 -0.57 -10.87 1.43
CA GLN A 36 0.56 -11.67 1.91
C GLN A 36 1.84 -11.38 1.11
N SER A 37 1.78 -11.46 -0.22
CA SER A 37 2.95 -11.23 -1.08
C SER A 37 3.51 -9.81 -0.92
N LEU A 38 2.64 -8.82 -0.72
CA LEU A 38 3.06 -7.44 -0.45
C LEU A 38 3.64 -7.25 0.95
N CYS A 39 3.08 -7.92 1.97
CA CYS A 39 3.66 -7.92 3.31
C CYS A 39 5.08 -8.50 3.30
N GLU A 40 5.28 -9.61 2.57
CA GLU A 40 6.59 -10.25 2.42
C GLU A 40 7.56 -9.36 1.64
N SER A 41 7.13 -8.79 0.51
CA SER A 41 7.99 -7.94 -0.34
C SER A 41 8.38 -6.62 0.33
N LEU A 42 7.47 -6.02 1.09
CA LEU A 42 7.69 -4.75 1.80
C LEU A 42 8.20 -4.96 3.23
N ASN A 43 8.27 -6.21 3.70
CA ASN A 43 8.64 -6.59 5.05
C ASN A 43 7.84 -5.82 6.13
N VAL A 44 6.51 -5.79 5.97
CA VAL A 44 5.58 -5.10 6.88
C VAL A 44 4.48 -6.01 7.40
N SER A 45 3.88 -5.65 8.52
CA SER A 45 2.73 -6.37 9.05
C SER A 45 1.49 -6.18 8.17
N ARG A 46 0.58 -7.17 8.18
CA ARG A 46 -0.73 -7.07 7.52
C ARG A 46 -1.54 -5.86 8.00
N SER A 47 -1.45 -5.51 9.28
CA SER A 47 -2.13 -4.33 9.84
C SER A 47 -1.63 -3.03 9.21
N THR A 48 -0.32 -2.88 9.04
CA THR A 48 0.30 -1.72 8.40
C THR A 48 -0.09 -1.62 6.94
N LEU A 49 -0.04 -2.75 6.22
CA LEU A 49 -0.42 -2.80 4.80
C LEU A 49 -1.90 -2.46 4.58
N ARG A 50 -2.80 -2.99 5.43
CA ARG A 50 -4.23 -2.67 5.36
C ARG A 50 -4.53 -1.20 5.60
N GLU A 51 -3.82 -0.58 6.54
CA GLU A 51 -3.98 0.85 6.78
C GLU A 51 -3.46 1.68 5.62
N ALA A 52 -2.30 1.31 5.05
CA ALA A 52 -1.79 1.95 3.85
C ALA A 52 -2.77 1.84 2.67
N PHE A 53 -3.39 0.67 2.48
CA PHE A 53 -4.41 0.51 1.45
C PHE A 53 -5.67 1.33 1.68
N ARG A 54 -6.13 1.50 2.93
CA ARG A 54 -7.25 2.41 3.24
C ARG A 54 -6.93 3.86 2.86
N VAL A 55 -5.71 4.30 3.15
CA VAL A 55 -5.25 5.64 2.77
C VAL A 55 -5.20 5.77 1.23
N LEU A 56 -4.65 4.78 0.54
CA LEU A 56 -4.61 4.76 -0.93
C LEU A 56 -6.00 4.72 -1.57
N GLN A 57 -6.92 3.97 -0.98
CA GLN A 57 -8.32 3.88 -1.43
C GLN A 57 -9.04 5.21 -1.26
N THR A 58 -8.87 5.86 -0.11
CA THR A 58 -9.44 7.18 0.17
C THR A 58 -8.91 8.23 -0.82
N LYS A 59 -7.66 8.07 -1.27
CA LYS A 59 -7.03 8.93 -2.28
C LYS A 59 -7.36 8.53 -3.72
N GLY A 60 -8.10 7.45 -3.95
CA GLY A 60 -8.51 6.99 -5.28
C GLY A 60 -7.44 6.24 -6.08
N PHE A 61 -6.31 5.86 -5.46
CA PHE A 61 -5.24 5.12 -6.15
C PHE A 61 -5.55 3.63 -6.30
N VAL A 62 -6.36 3.06 -5.40
CA VAL A 62 -6.71 1.63 -5.40
C VAL A 62 -8.17 1.44 -5.02
N GLU A 63 -8.79 0.38 -5.53
CA GLU A 63 -10.09 -0.07 -5.05
C GLU A 63 -9.89 -1.39 -4.30
N LEU A 64 -10.08 -1.38 -2.99
CA LEU A 64 -10.13 -2.61 -2.20
C LEU A 64 -11.47 -3.29 -2.45
N LYS A 65 -11.50 -4.27 -3.36
CA LYS A 65 -12.63 -5.18 -3.46
C LYS A 65 -12.51 -6.20 -2.34
N PRO A 66 -13.49 -6.29 -1.42
CA PRO A 66 -13.50 -7.36 -0.43
C PRO A 66 -13.50 -8.70 -1.17
N GLY A 67 -12.35 -9.36 -1.19
CA GLY A 67 -12.23 -10.73 -1.65
C GLY A 67 -13.04 -11.59 -0.69
N ARG A 68 -13.94 -12.42 -1.24
CA ARG A 68 -14.64 -13.50 -0.53
C ARG A 68 -13.65 -14.17 0.43
N GLY A 69 -13.85 -13.96 1.73
CA GLY A 69 -13.03 -14.58 2.75
C GLY A 69 -13.33 -16.06 2.81
N ALA A 70 -12.39 -16.87 2.31
CA ALA A 70 -11.97 -18.19 2.77
C ALA A 70 -11.10 -18.81 1.66
#